data_AF-A0A357MIR9-F1
#
_entry.id   AF-A0A357MIR9-F1
#
_cell.length_a   1.000
_cell.length_b   1.000
_cell.length_c   1.000
_cell.angle_alpha   90.00
_cell.angle_beta   90.00
_cell.angle_gamma   90.00
#
_symmetry.space_group_name_H-M   'P 1'
#
loop_
_entity.id
_entity.type
_entity.pdbx_description
1 polymer ?
#
loop_
_entity_poly.entity_id
_entity_poly.type
_entity_poly.pdbx_seq_one_letter_code
_entity_poly.pdbx_strand_id
1 'polypeptide(L)'
;THHGTTNAVCMPAVLRFNAPAIAARFGPAAAYLGLEGGFEGFCAFVDAFNAGFGIPRSLTGLGVTDPDLDALTEAALRDPSVGGNPVEMTPANTRALLETLF
;
A
#
# COMPACT_ATOMS: atom_id res chain seq x y z
N THR A 1 11.82 -8.63 7.10
CA THR A 1 12.16 -7.46 6.28
C THR A 1 12.41 -6.25 7.17
N HIS A 2 13.01 -5.17 6.68
CA HIS A 2 13.10 -3.92 7.44
C HIS A 2 11.75 -3.18 7.34
N HIS A 3 11.14 -2.84 8.48
CA HIS A 3 9.75 -2.35 8.56
C HIS A 3 9.45 -1.21 7.58
N GLY A 4 10.34 -0.20 7.50
CA GLY A 4 10.15 0.95 6.61
C GLY A 4 10.12 0.56 5.12
N THR A 5 10.97 -0.40 4.72
CA THR A 5 11.05 -0.84 3.32
C THR A 5 9.82 -1.63 2.91
N THR A 6 9.28 -2.49 3.80
CA THR A 6 8.02 -3.19 3.52
C THR A 6 6.86 -2.23 3.36
N ASN A 7 6.73 -1.23 4.25
CA ASN A 7 5.67 -0.23 4.12
C ASN A 7 5.78 0.56 2.81
N ALA A 8 7.00 0.91 2.40
CA ALA A 8 7.23 1.60 1.14
C ALA A 8 6.76 0.76 -0.06
N VAL A 9 7.09 -0.54 -0.10
CA VAL A 9 6.63 -1.46 -1.16
C VAL A 9 5.10 -1.62 -1.17
N CYS A 10 4.47 -1.71 -0.01
CA CYS A 10 3.01 -1.92 0.07
C CYS A 10 2.19 -0.66 -0.25
N MET A 11 2.75 0.53 -0.03
CA MET A 11 1.99 1.79 -0.06
C MET A 11 1.25 2.06 -1.38
N PRO A 12 1.84 1.86 -2.57
CA PRO A 12 1.11 2.10 -3.83
C PRO A 12 -0.17 1.28 -3.93
N ALA A 13 -0.10 -0.03 -3.66
CA ALA A 13 -1.26 -0.91 -3.72
C ALA A 13 -2.31 -0.56 -2.64
N VAL A 14 -1.88 -0.24 -1.42
CA VAL A 14 -2.76 0.17 -0.32
C VAL A 14 -3.50 1.48 -0.64
N LEU A 15 -2.83 2.45 -1.25
CA LEU A 15 -3.48 3.69 -1.69
C LEU A 15 -4.56 3.39 -2.73
N ARG A 16 -4.25 2.58 -3.74
CA ARG A 16 -5.22 2.17 -4.78
C ARG A 16 -6.42 1.43 -4.20
N PHE A 17 -6.18 0.50 -3.28
CA PHE A 17 -7.22 -0.24 -2.57
C PHE A 17 -8.15 0.70 -1.80
N ASN A 18 -7.58 1.67 -1.07
CA ASN A 18 -8.35 2.59 -0.24
C ASN A 18 -8.94 3.78 -1.01
N ALA A 19 -8.68 3.92 -2.32
CA ALA A 19 -9.09 5.06 -3.13
C ALA A 19 -10.57 5.47 -2.97
N PRO A 20 -11.55 4.53 -2.94
CA PRO A 20 -12.96 4.89 -2.76
C PRO A 20 -13.26 5.66 -1.47
N ALA A 21 -12.48 5.44 -0.41
CA ALA A 21 -12.67 6.07 0.89
C ALA A 21 -11.79 7.32 1.11
N ILE A 22 -10.65 7.41 0.40
CA ILE A 22 -9.63 8.45 0.71
C ILE A 22 -9.38 9.45 -0.41
N ALA A 23 -9.75 9.18 -1.67
CA ALA A 23 -9.33 10.00 -2.81
C ALA A 23 -9.67 11.50 -2.64
N ALA A 24 -10.88 11.83 -2.18
CA ALA A 24 -11.28 13.21 -1.93
C ALA A 24 -10.43 13.90 -0.84
N ARG A 25 -10.05 13.17 0.22
CA ARG A 25 -9.22 13.68 1.33
C ARG A 25 -7.76 13.89 0.93
N PHE A 26 -7.32 13.20 -0.12
CA PHE A 26 -5.95 13.30 -0.63
C PHE A 26 -5.75 14.46 -1.62
N GLY A 27 -6.81 15.11 -2.10
CA GLY A 27 -6.69 16.37 -2.85
C GLY A 27 -5.96 17.46 -2.05
N PRO A 28 -6.40 17.79 -0.82
CA PRO A 28 -5.69 18.72 0.06
C PRO A 28 -4.28 18.26 0.44
N ALA A 29 -4.07 16.96 0.65
CA ALA A 29 -2.74 16.41 0.96
C ALA A 29 -1.76 16.59 -0.21
N ALA A 30 -2.22 16.32 -1.44
CA ALA A 30 -1.45 16.57 -2.66
C ALA A 30 -1.10 18.06 -2.80
N ALA A 31 -2.09 18.96 -2.64
CA ALA A 31 -1.88 20.40 -2.71
C ALA A 31 -0.89 20.90 -1.64
N TYR A 32 -0.96 20.38 -0.41
CA TYR A 32 -0.01 20.71 0.66
C TYR A 32 1.44 20.36 0.31
N LEU A 33 1.64 19.26 -0.42
CA LEU A 33 2.95 18.83 -0.91
C LEU A 33 3.37 19.50 -2.24
N GLY A 34 2.56 20.42 -2.77
CA GLY A 34 2.81 21.06 -4.07
C GLY A 34 2.64 20.12 -5.27
N LEU A 35 1.86 19.05 -5.12
CA LEU A 35 1.59 18.06 -6.16
C LEU A 35 0.34 18.44 -6.96
N GLU A 36 0.44 18.36 -8.29
CA GLU A 36 -0.71 18.49 -9.18
C GLU A 36 -1.43 17.15 -9.38
N GLY A 37 -2.69 17.17 -9.83
CA GLY A 37 -3.42 15.94 -10.17
C GLY A 37 -4.14 15.24 -9.00
N GLY A 38 -4.20 15.86 -7.82
CA GLY A 38 -4.98 15.36 -6.67
C GLY A 38 -4.52 13.98 -6.20
N PHE A 39 -5.46 13.06 -5.95
CA PHE A 39 -5.14 11.70 -5.48
C PHE A 39 -4.25 10.92 -6.47
N GLU A 40 -4.50 11.03 -7.77
CA GLU A 40 -3.67 10.37 -8.79
C GLU A 40 -2.24 10.93 -8.79
N GLY A 41 -2.10 12.25 -8.66
CA GLY A 41 -0.82 12.91 -8.49
C GLY A 41 -0.07 12.46 -7.24
N PHE A 42 -0.78 12.29 -6.13
CA PHE A 42 -0.21 11.76 -4.91
C PHE A 42 0.29 10.31 -5.08
N CYS A 43 -0.49 9.45 -5.73
CA CYS A 43 -0.07 8.07 -6.01
C CYS A 43 1.18 8.05 -6.90
N ALA A 44 1.20 8.84 -7.98
CA ALA A 44 2.35 8.95 -8.87
C ALA A 44 3.60 9.50 -8.14
N PHE A 45 3.42 10.44 -7.22
CA PHE A 45 4.48 10.92 -6.35
C PHE A 45 5.05 9.81 -5.48
N VAL A 46 4.22 9.00 -4.82
CA VAL A 46 4.68 7.88 -3.97
C VAL A 46 5.49 6.87 -4.79
N ASP A 47 5.03 6.52 -5.99
CA ASP A 47 5.76 5.61 -6.89
C ASP A 47 7.13 6.18 -7.27
N ALA A 48 7.19 7.45 -7.67
CA ALA A 48 8.43 8.13 -8.04
C ALA A 48 9.38 8.30 -6.84
N PHE A 49 8.84 8.61 -5.67
CA PHE A 49 9.60 8.79 -4.44
C PHE A 49 10.26 7.47 -4.01
N ASN A 50 9.49 6.38 -3.99
CA ASN A 50 10.01 5.03 -3.73
C ASN A 50 11.12 4.64 -4.72
N ALA A 51 10.89 4.89 -6.02
CA ALA A 51 11.88 4.62 -7.06
C ALA A 51 13.17 5.43 -6.86
N GLY A 52 13.07 6.69 -6.42
CA GLY A 52 14.21 7.56 -6.12
C GLY A 52 15.14 7.03 -5.02
N PHE A 53 14.61 6.23 -4.10
CA PHE A 53 15.40 5.54 -3.06
C PHE A 53 15.81 4.11 -3.43
N GLY A 54 15.51 3.65 -4.65
CA GLY A 54 15.78 2.28 -5.07
C GLY A 54 14.93 1.24 -4.35
N ILE A 55 13.76 1.61 -3.83
CA ILE A 55 12.82 0.67 -3.23
C ILE A 55 12.25 -0.23 -4.35
N PRO A 56 12.28 -1.56 -4.20
CA PRO A 56 11.67 -2.47 -5.16
C PRO A 56 10.15 -2.24 -5.31
N ARG A 57 9.55 -2.72 -6.40
CA ARG A 57 8.10 -2.55 -6.64
C ARG A 57 7.23 -3.67 -6.06
N SER A 58 7.83 -4.74 -5.57
CA SER A 58 7.12 -5.90 -5.03
C SER A 58 7.88 -6.52 -3.88
N LEU A 59 7.17 -7.33 -3.09
CA LEU A 59 7.74 -8.14 -2.02
C LEU A 59 8.71 -9.19 -2.58
N THR A 60 8.47 -9.68 -3.79
CA THR A 60 9.43 -10.50 -4.55
C THR A 60 10.76 -9.77 -4.74
N GLY A 61 10.71 -8.48 -5.09
CA GLY A 61 11.90 -7.63 -5.21
C GLY A 61 12.63 -7.39 -3.89
N LEU A 62 11.97 -7.60 -2.74
CA LEU A 62 12.59 -7.61 -1.41
C LEU A 62 13.11 -8.99 -0.97
N GLY A 63 13.03 -9.99 -1.85
CA GLY A 63 13.48 -11.36 -1.58
C GLY A 63 12.43 -12.25 -0.92
N VAL A 64 11.17 -11.81 -0.80
CA VAL A 64 10.08 -12.70 -0.35
C VAL A 64 9.72 -13.61 -1.51
N THR A 65 9.96 -14.91 -1.36
CA THR A 65 9.68 -15.93 -2.38
C THR A 65 8.82 -17.03 -1.78
N ASP A 66 7.91 -17.58 -2.58
CA ASP A 66 6.96 -18.63 -2.17
C ASP A 66 6.23 -18.36 -0.84
N PRO A 67 5.56 -17.20 -0.70
CA PRO A 67 4.86 -16.85 0.53
C PRO A 67 3.63 -17.73 0.74
N ASP A 68 3.38 -18.10 2.00
CA ASP A 68 2.05 -18.59 2.39
C ASP A 68 1.08 -17.41 2.48
N LEU A 69 0.37 -17.15 1.38
CA LEU A 69 -0.59 -16.05 1.29
C LEU A 69 -1.82 -16.25 2.18
N ASP A 70 -2.16 -17.49 2.56
CA ASP A 70 -3.26 -17.74 3.50
C ASP A 70 -2.82 -17.31 4.90
N ALA A 71 -1.65 -17.76 5.34
CA ALA A 71 -1.07 -17.36 6.62
C ALA A 71 -0.81 -15.84 6.70
N LEU A 72 -0.36 -15.21 5.62
CA LEU A 72 -0.16 -13.76 5.57
C LEU A 72 -1.49 -12.98 5.65
N THR A 73 -2.54 -13.48 5.00
CA THR A 73 -3.89 -12.88 5.09
C THR A 73 -4.39 -12.92 6.53
N GLU A 74 -4.31 -14.09 7.18
CA GLU A 74 -4.74 -14.27 8.58
C GLU A 74 -3.88 -13.48 9.57
N ALA A 75 -2.59 -13.29 9.28
CA ALA A 75 -1.73 -12.42 10.09
C ALA A 75 -2.12 -10.95 9.93
N ALA A 76 -2.33 -10.48 8.71
CA ALA A 76 -2.74 -9.10 8.42
C ALA A 76 -4.09 -8.74 9.07
N LEU A 77 -5.06 -9.67 9.07
CA LEU A 77 -6.36 -9.47 9.70
C LEU A 77 -6.34 -9.48 11.22
N ARG A 78 -5.29 -10.03 11.85
CA ARG A 78 -5.11 -10.01 13.31
C ARG A 78 -4.23 -8.86 13.79
N ASP A 79 -3.64 -8.09 12.88
CA ASP A 79 -2.79 -6.97 13.24
C ASP A 79 -3.62 -5.86 13.92
N PRO A 80 -3.14 -5.27 15.03
CA PRO A 80 -3.88 -4.22 15.74
C PRO A 80 -4.21 -2.98 14.89
N SER A 81 -3.44 -2.72 13.83
CA SER A 81 -3.67 -1.58 12.93
C SER A 81 -4.81 -1.81 11.94
N VAL A 82 -5.27 -3.06 11.74
CA VAL A 82 -6.25 -3.42 10.70
C VAL A 82 -7.57 -2.66 10.86
N GLY A 83 -8.02 -2.47 12.11
CA GLY A 83 -9.27 -1.77 12.41
C GLY A 83 -9.23 -0.26 12.12
N GLY A 84 -8.04 0.29 11.87
CA GLY A 84 -7.84 1.68 11.46
C GLY A 84 -7.92 1.90 9.95
N ASN A 85 -7.98 0.83 9.14
CA ASN A 85 -8.05 0.99 7.68
C ASN A 85 -9.43 1.58 7.28
N PRO A 86 -9.48 2.61 6.40
CA PRO A 86 -10.73 3.30 6.06
C PRO A 86 -11.70 2.44 5.25
N VAL A 87 -11.22 1.37 4.63
CA VAL A 87 -12.02 0.31 4.03
C VAL A 87 -11.93 -0.91 4.94
N GLU A 88 -13.05 -1.53 5.29
CA GLU A 88 -13.04 -2.75 6.11
C GLU A 88 -12.23 -3.86 5.43
N MET A 89 -11.26 -4.41 6.16
CA MET A 89 -10.43 -5.51 5.68
C MET A 89 -11.16 -6.84 5.91
N THR A 90 -11.34 -7.60 4.84
CA THR A 90 -11.95 -8.94 4.85
C THR A 90 -10.93 -9.96 4.35
N PRO A 91 -11.08 -11.27 4.64
CA PRO A 91 -10.20 -12.29 4.07
C PRO A 91 -10.07 -12.19 2.56
N ALA A 92 -11.19 -12.01 1.85
CA ALA A 92 -11.20 -11.93 0.40
C ALA A 92 -10.44 -10.70 -0.13
N ASN A 93 -10.72 -9.50 0.39
CA ASN A 93 -10.08 -8.28 -0.12
C ASN A 93 -8.62 -8.13 0.32
N THR A 94 -8.26 -8.65 1.50
CA THR A 94 -6.90 -8.65 2.03
C THR A 94 -6.03 -9.59 1.23
N ARG A 95 -6.54 -10.79 0.92
CA ARG A 95 -5.85 -11.74 0.04
C ARG A 95 -5.61 -11.15 -1.34
N ALA A 96 -6.66 -10.60 -1.97
CA ALA A 96 -6.53 -9.96 -3.27
C ALA A 96 -5.51 -8.79 -3.25
N LEU A 97 -5.50 -7.98 -2.19
CA LEU A 97 -4.50 -6.93 -2.02
C LEU A 97 -3.07 -7.51 -1.91
N LEU A 98 -2.86 -8.54 -1.08
CA LEU A 98 -1.56 -9.18 -0.92
C LEU A 98 -1.04 -9.75 -2.26
N GLU A 99 -1.91 -10.32 -3.09
CA GLU A 99 -1.55 -10.82 -4.41
C GLU A 99 -1.01 -9.72 -5.33
N THR A 100 -1.48 -8.48 -5.20
CA THR A 100 -0.93 -7.34 -5.98
C THR A 100 0.47 -6.92 -5.56
N LEU A 101 0.98 -7.41 -4.42
CA LEU A 101 2.28 -7.04 -3.87
C LEU A 101 3.43 -7.93 -4.35
N PHE A 102 3.16 -8.99 -5.11
CA PHE A 102 4.18 -9.95 -5.57
C PHE A 102 4.54 -9.77 -7.03
#